data_AF-A0A420BGP0-F1
#
_entry.id   AF-A0A420BGP0-F1
#
_cell.length_a   1.000
_cell.length_b   1.000
_cell.length_c   1.000
_cell.angle_alpha   90.00
_cell.angle_beta   90.00
_cell.angle_gamma   90.00
#
_symmetry.space_group_name_H-M   'P 1'
#
loop_
_entity.id
_entity.type
_entity.pdbx_description
1 polymer ?
#
loop_
_entity_poly.entity_id
_entity_poly.type
_entity_poly.pdbx_seq_one_letter_code
_entity_poly.pdbx_strand_id
1 'polypeptide(L)'
;MSNYKIGDIVSVNSHPYFKDLININIAGEPINVIPLMVVIEIYNETRTSYNEETGEKLSLKGDGKCKCIWFSLKSNAFSESWFNFDSLKIISRKDVFIQNNSGLNSIEFRKKMLKDYVNKDVIFTTSALELEKIKETKLHDKKNDKISECNSLLNFVAPPLQIIDVKLQEDKHIGKFDSKSGDIKRIHAEIFFKCRYYNALADKWTEVLLPNECFELLKNVETELRSIDEDKRKGFYLYDYTQDKKYDPSKKEANSLLEIGDVTYVNGNYLLNTYDLIHQEWKVLNIPLEGIMDVKPKEEIYFSEVYPNFNFRKGDKASEVEKLLNELVAFVDKFGDEDSYLMVTYLNGSDKIVRRVLKGAFMVLGATKKASNYLHGFCCKKREMRSFNFDKLRSVRVLKF
;
A
#
# COMPACT_ATOMS: atom_id res chain seq x y z
N MET A 1 -28.03 22.86 -2.79
CA MET A 1 -26.85 22.77 -3.69
C MET A 1 -26.18 21.43 -3.44
N SER A 2 -25.68 20.77 -4.48
CA SER A 2 -25.12 19.43 -4.31
C SER A 2 -23.84 19.47 -3.45
N ASN A 3 -23.64 18.45 -2.63
CA ASN A 3 -22.41 18.26 -1.84
C ASN A 3 -21.30 17.56 -2.65
N TYR A 4 -21.56 17.27 -3.92
CA TYR A 4 -20.71 16.51 -4.82
C TYR A 4 -19.88 17.44 -5.69
N LYS A 5 -18.66 17.00 -6.03
CA LYS A 5 -17.78 17.63 -7.00
C LYS A 5 -17.37 16.64 -8.08
N ILE A 6 -17.02 17.16 -9.25
CA ILE A 6 -16.38 16.35 -10.30
C ILE A 6 -15.05 15.82 -9.73
N GLY A 7 -14.78 14.53 -9.94
CA GLY A 7 -13.63 13.83 -9.36
C GLY A 7 -13.89 13.15 -8.02
N ASP A 8 -15.02 13.44 -7.34
CA ASP A 8 -15.35 12.71 -6.11
C ASP A 8 -15.49 11.21 -6.40
N ILE A 9 -14.85 10.39 -5.55
CA ILE A 9 -15.02 8.95 -5.55
C ILE A 9 -16.28 8.64 -4.74
N VAL A 10 -17.26 8.05 -5.40
CA VAL A 10 -18.56 7.74 -4.85
C VAL A 10 -18.88 6.26 -5.00
N SER A 11 -19.82 5.78 -4.21
CA SER A 11 -20.51 4.52 -4.49
C SER A 11 -21.96 4.65 -4.11
N VAL A 12 -22.77 3.64 -4.42
CA VAL A 12 -24.17 3.63 -3.97
C VAL A 12 -24.25 3.26 -2.48
N ASN A 13 -25.37 3.58 -1.84
CA ASN A 13 -25.55 3.39 -0.40
C ASN A 13 -25.31 1.96 0.11
N SER A 14 -25.57 0.95 -0.72
CA SER A 14 -25.39 -0.47 -0.37
C SER A 14 -23.93 -0.97 -0.43
N HIS A 15 -22.99 -0.17 -0.93
CA HIS A 15 -21.56 -0.53 -0.90
C HIS A 15 -21.05 -0.61 0.56
N PRO A 16 -20.12 -1.52 0.93
CA PRO A 16 -19.66 -1.63 2.32
C PRO A 16 -18.85 -0.44 2.83
N TYR A 17 -18.11 0.25 1.97
CA TYR A 17 -17.26 1.38 2.39
C TYR A 17 -18.05 2.62 2.78
N PHE A 18 -17.53 3.36 3.74
CA PHE A 18 -18.02 4.68 4.13
C PHE A 18 -16.87 5.68 4.10
N LYS A 19 -17.21 6.97 4.13
CA LYS A 19 -16.21 8.03 4.27
C LYS A 19 -15.35 7.76 5.51
N ASP A 20 -14.04 7.76 5.33
CA ASP A 20 -13.02 7.51 6.35
C ASP A 20 -13.01 6.09 6.96
N LEU A 21 -13.90 5.20 6.51
CA LEU A 21 -13.97 3.79 6.91
C LEU A 21 -13.92 2.88 5.68
N ILE A 22 -12.70 2.73 5.15
CA ILE A 22 -12.39 1.91 3.96
C ILE A 22 -11.69 0.58 4.31
N ASN A 23 -11.17 0.42 5.53
CA ASN A 23 -10.55 -0.81 6.00
C ASN A 23 -11.61 -1.83 6.48
N ILE A 24 -12.46 -2.27 5.56
CA ILE A 24 -13.51 -3.25 5.81
C ILE A 24 -13.21 -4.50 4.98
N ASN A 25 -13.02 -5.63 5.66
CA ASN A 25 -12.93 -6.93 5.01
C ASN A 25 -14.28 -7.33 4.42
N ILE A 26 -14.27 -7.78 3.17
CA ILE A 26 -15.47 -8.21 2.47
C ILE A 26 -15.56 -9.73 2.56
N ALA A 27 -16.56 -10.24 3.29
CA ALA A 27 -16.90 -11.65 3.29
C ALA A 27 -18.05 -11.92 2.30
N GLY A 28 -17.84 -12.83 1.36
CA GLY A 28 -18.85 -13.20 0.36
C GLY A 28 -18.29 -13.24 -1.07
N GLU A 29 -19.19 -13.38 -2.05
CA GLU A 29 -18.81 -13.42 -3.46
C GLU A 29 -18.48 -12.01 -3.96
N PRO A 30 -17.23 -11.75 -4.40
CA PRO A 30 -16.83 -10.40 -4.72
C PRO A 30 -17.46 -9.78 -5.96
N ILE A 31 -18.03 -10.59 -6.85
CA ILE A 31 -18.73 -10.11 -8.04
C ILE A 31 -19.96 -9.24 -7.69
N ASN A 32 -20.48 -9.39 -6.47
CA ASN A 32 -21.65 -8.66 -5.97
C ASN A 32 -21.26 -7.34 -5.28
N VAL A 33 -19.97 -7.08 -5.11
CA VAL A 33 -19.50 -5.80 -4.57
C VAL A 33 -19.65 -4.77 -5.66
N ILE A 34 -20.29 -3.65 -5.35
CA ILE A 34 -20.52 -2.59 -6.32
C ILE A 34 -19.18 -1.86 -6.56
N PRO A 35 -18.86 -1.45 -7.79
CA PRO A 35 -17.66 -0.67 -8.04
C PRO A 35 -17.66 0.67 -7.30
N LEU A 36 -16.48 1.14 -6.94
CA LEU A 36 -16.24 2.56 -6.71
C LEU A 36 -16.31 3.28 -8.07
N MET A 37 -16.89 4.47 -8.07
CA MET A 37 -17.14 5.27 -9.27
C MET A 37 -16.59 6.68 -9.10
N VAL A 38 -16.30 7.36 -10.19
CA VAL A 38 -15.88 8.77 -10.21
C VAL A 38 -17.00 9.63 -10.79
N VAL A 39 -17.33 10.74 -10.13
CA VAL A 39 -18.29 11.72 -10.65
C VAL A 39 -17.66 12.50 -11.81
N ILE A 40 -18.29 12.46 -12.99
CA ILE A 40 -17.78 13.12 -14.21
C ILE A 40 -18.68 14.26 -14.71
N GLU A 41 -19.94 14.29 -14.28
CA GLU A 41 -20.89 15.36 -14.61
C GLU A 41 -21.91 15.49 -13.48
N ILE A 42 -22.36 16.72 -13.21
CA ILE A 42 -23.39 17.00 -12.22
C ILE A 42 -24.53 17.76 -12.88
N TYR A 43 -25.74 17.26 -12.67
CA TYR A 43 -26.98 17.90 -13.10
C TYR A 43 -27.78 18.32 -11.86
N ASN A 44 -28.06 19.60 -11.72
CA ASN A 44 -28.91 20.14 -10.67
C ASN A 44 -30.30 20.45 -11.24
N GLU A 45 -31.34 20.00 -10.56
CA GLU A 45 -32.69 20.37 -10.92
C GLU A 45 -32.98 21.78 -10.37
N THR A 46 -33.17 22.71 -11.30
CA THR A 46 -33.34 24.15 -11.01
C THR A 46 -34.80 24.51 -10.76
N ARG A 47 -35.74 23.62 -11.09
CA ARG A 47 -37.18 23.84 -10.93
C ARG A 47 -37.89 22.58 -10.46
N THR A 48 -38.89 22.76 -9.60
CA THR A 48 -39.79 21.66 -9.26
C THR A 48 -40.64 21.29 -10.46
N SER A 49 -40.58 20.05 -10.90
CA SER A 49 -41.44 19.52 -11.96
C SER A 49 -42.54 18.63 -11.37
N TYR A 50 -43.71 18.71 -12.00
CA TYR A 50 -44.90 17.95 -11.60
C TYR A 50 -45.37 17.13 -12.80
N ASN A 51 -45.93 15.96 -12.54
CA ASN A 51 -46.64 15.19 -13.54
C ASN A 51 -47.95 15.92 -13.86
N GLU A 52 -48.18 16.22 -15.14
CA GLU A 52 -49.36 16.98 -15.60
C GLU A 52 -50.66 16.19 -15.41
N GLU A 53 -50.61 14.86 -15.41
CA GLU A 53 -51.79 14.00 -15.28
C GLU A 53 -52.14 13.68 -13.83
N THR A 54 -51.14 13.48 -12.98
CA THR A 54 -51.35 13.04 -11.58
C THR A 54 -51.16 14.15 -10.55
N GLY A 55 -50.55 15.27 -10.94
CA GLY A 55 -50.13 16.34 -10.02
C GLY A 55 -48.99 15.94 -9.08
N GLU A 56 -48.44 14.73 -9.23
CA GLU A 56 -47.34 14.25 -8.39
C GLU A 56 -46.04 14.99 -8.69
N LYS A 57 -45.27 15.27 -7.64
CA LYS A 57 -43.95 15.91 -7.75
C LYS A 57 -42.97 14.92 -8.38
N LEU A 58 -42.49 15.21 -9.59
CA LEU A 58 -41.51 14.38 -10.31
C LEU A 58 -40.07 14.69 -9.87
N SER A 59 -39.78 15.96 -9.57
CA SER A 59 -38.49 16.37 -9.01
C SER A 59 -38.63 17.71 -8.30
N LEU A 60 -37.87 17.92 -7.23
CA LEU A 60 -37.83 19.16 -6.46
C LEU A 60 -36.65 20.03 -6.89
N LYS A 61 -36.84 21.36 -6.82
CA LYS A 61 -35.71 22.29 -6.89
C LYS A 61 -34.72 21.94 -5.78
N GLY A 62 -33.48 21.58 -6.16
CA GLY A 62 -32.44 21.15 -5.23
C GLY A 62 -32.10 19.66 -5.32
N ASP A 63 -32.96 18.85 -5.95
CA ASP A 63 -32.60 17.50 -6.37
C ASP A 63 -31.54 17.56 -7.47
N GLY A 64 -30.88 16.44 -7.72
CA GLY A 64 -29.97 16.34 -8.83
C GLY A 64 -29.42 14.96 -9.03
N LYS A 65 -28.62 14.84 -10.09
CA LYS A 65 -28.04 13.60 -10.53
C LYS A 65 -26.55 13.79 -10.80
N CYS A 66 -25.77 12.78 -10.47
CA CYS A 66 -24.38 12.67 -10.89
C CYS A 66 -24.29 11.65 -12.02
N LYS A 67 -23.56 11.98 -13.08
CA LYS A 67 -23.07 10.98 -14.02
C LYS A 67 -21.78 10.42 -13.44
N CYS A 68 -21.76 9.12 -13.20
CA CYS A 68 -20.61 8.43 -12.62
C CYS A 68 -20.03 7.46 -13.64
N ILE A 69 -18.71 7.29 -13.58
CA ILE A 69 -17.98 6.34 -14.43
C ILE A 69 -17.19 5.35 -13.58
N TRP A 70 -17.07 4.11 -14.05
CA TRP A 70 -16.27 3.07 -13.43
C TRP A 70 -15.72 2.11 -14.48
N PHE A 71 -14.74 1.29 -14.09
CA PHE A 71 -14.25 0.22 -14.93
C PHE A 71 -15.03 -1.08 -14.68
N SER A 72 -15.59 -1.66 -15.73
CA SER A 72 -16.34 -2.92 -15.66
C SER A 72 -15.45 -4.05 -16.13
N LEU A 73 -15.16 -5.02 -15.26
CA LEU A 73 -14.42 -6.23 -15.63
C LEU A 73 -15.19 -7.12 -16.60
N LYS A 74 -16.53 -7.10 -16.54
CA LYS A 74 -17.39 -7.91 -17.40
C LYS A 74 -17.23 -7.55 -18.88
N SER A 75 -17.17 -6.25 -19.17
CA SER A 75 -16.96 -5.73 -20.54
C SER A 75 -15.50 -5.37 -20.82
N ASN A 76 -14.66 -5.42 -19.77
CA ASN A 76 -13.29 -4.93 -19.76
C ASN A 76 -13.19 -3.50 -20.36
N ALA A 77 -14.13 -2.64 -19.95
CA ALA A 77 -14.29 -1.29 -20.48
C ALA A 77 -14.90 -0.33 -19.45
N PHE A 78 -14.71 0.97 -19.67
CA PHE A 78 -15.35 2.01 -18.88
C PHE A 78 -16.86 2.05 -19.15
N SER A 79 -17.64 2.10 -18.07
CA SER A 79 -19.10 2.18 -18.10
C SER A 79 -19.56 3.43 -17.36
N GLU A 80 -20.65 4.03 -17.82
CA GLU A 80 -21.20 5.27 -17.27
C GLU A 80 -22.69 5.14 -17.01
N SER A 81 -23.18 5.81 -15.96
CA SER A 81 -24.61 5.89 -15.65
C SER A 81 -24.94 7.11 -14.81
N TRP A 82 -26.21 7.52 -14.85
CA TRP A 82 -26.75 8.60 -14.02
C TRP A 82 -27.34 8.05 -12.73
N PHE A 83 -26.97 8.67 -11.61
CA PHE A 83 -27.46 8.32 -10.27
C PHE A 83 -28.03 9.55 -9.59
N ASN A 84 -29.11 9.37 -8.82
CA ASN A 84 -29.65 10.45 -8.00
C ASN A 84 -28.70 10.73 -6.83
N PHE A 85 -28.66 11.98 -6.37
CA PHE A 85 -27.81 12.37 -5.23
C PHE A 85 -28.05 11.52 -3.99
N ASP A 86 -29.30 11.16 -3.71
CA ASP A 86 -29.69 10.37 -2.52
C ASP A 86 -29.29 8.89 -2.61
N SER A 87 -29.03 8.38 -3.82
CA SER A 87 -28.58 6.99 -4.00
C SER A 87 -27.08 6.82 -3.80
N LEU A 88 -26.34 7.93 -3.75
CA LEU A 88 -24.88 7.96 -3.68
C LEU A 88 -24.40 8.33 -2.28
N LYS A 89 -23.20 7.87 -1.97
CA LYS A 89 -22.39 8.32 -0.86
C LYS A 89 -20.96 8.59 -1.32
N ILE A 90 -20.34 9.62 -0.74
CA ILE A 90 -18.95 9.97 -0.98
C ILE A 90 -18.06 9.03 -0.18
N ILE A 91 -17.10 8.39 -0.86
CA ILE A 91 -16.09 7.52 -0.26
C ILE A 91 -14.81 8.31 -0.01
N SER A 92 -14.37 9.05 -1.02
CA SER A 92 -13.18 9.90 -0.93
C SER A 92 -13.35 11.14 -1.81
N ARG A 93 -12.80 12.26 -1.34
CA ARG A 93 -12.70 13.48 -2.13
C ARG A 93 -11.32 13.53 -2.75
N LYS A 94 -11.26 13.65 -4.06
CA LYS A 94 -10.02 13.82 -4.81
C LYS A 94 -10.00 15.22 -5.39
N ASP A 95 -8.87 15.88 -5.21
CA ASP A 95 -8.61 17.13 -5.90
C ASP A 95 -8.31 16.86 -7.38
N VAL A 96 -8.60 17.86 -8.20
CA VAL A 96 -8.39 17.83 -9.64
C VAL A 96 -6.92 17.58 -9.95
N PHE A 97 -6.63 16.62 -10.84
CA PHE A 97 -5.27 16.26 -11.24
C PHE A 97 -4.49 17.46 -11.83
N ILE A 98 -5.17 18.31 -12.60
CA ILE A 98 -4.63 19.53 -13.21
C ILE A 98 -5.62 20.68 -13.05
N GLN A 99 -5.22 21.77 -12.40
CA GLN A 99 -6.03 23.00 -12.32
C GLN A 99 -5.71 23.95 -13.48
N ASN A 100 -6.74 24.48 -14.12
CA ASN A 100 -6.61 25.50 -15.18
C ASN A 100 -6.45 26.91 -14.58
N ASN A 101 -5.36 27.16 -13.86
CA ASN A 101 -5.07 28.47 -13.25
C ASN A 101 -4.02 29.28 -14.02
N SER A 102 -3.73 28.89 -15.26
CA SER A 102 -2.53 29.36 -15.97
C SER A 102 -2.66 30.74 -16.62
N GLY A 103 -3.87 31.30 -16.71
CA GLY A 103 -4.15 32.56 -17.42
C GLY A 103 -3.88 32.50 -18.94
N LEU A 104 -3.54 31.32 -19.48
CA LEU A 104 -3.27 31.09 -20.89
C LEU A 104 -4.58 31.01 -21.70
N ASN A 105 -4.52 31.38 -22.98
CA ASN A 105 -5.63 31.10 -23.89
C ASN A 105 -5.78 29.57 -24.13
N SER A 106 -6.96 29.14 -24.57
CA SER A 106 -7.28 27.70 -24.71
C SER A 106 -6.34 26.94 -25.65
N ILE A 107 -5.82 27.60 -26.69
CA ILE A 107 -4.90 26.99 -27.67
C ILE A 107 -3.52 26.76 -27.05
N GLU A 108 -2.97 27.77 -26.37
CA GLU A 108 -1.69 27.68 -25.66
C GLU A 108 -1.75 26.69 -24.51
N PHE A 109 -2.84 26.72 -23.75
CA PHE A 109 -3.08 25.76 -22.69
C PHE A 109 -3.12 24.32 -23.23
N ARG A 110 -3.84 24.09 -24.33
CA ARG A 110 -3.86 22.77 -25.00
C ARG A 110 -2.48 22.35 -25.46
N LYS A 111 -1.70 23.24 -26.09
CA LYS A 111 -0.33 22.95 -26.53
C LYS A 111 0.58 22.57 -25.36
N LYS A 112 0.47 23.28 -24.24
CA LYS A 112 1.20 22.96 -23.01
C LYS A 112 0.81 21.58 -22.49
N MET A 113 -0.50 21.29 -22.38
CA MET A 113 -0.98 19.99 -21.92
C MET A 113 -0.53 18.84 -22.82
N LEU A 114 -0.55 19.03 -24.14
CA LEU A 114 -0.03 18.05 -25.08
C LEU A 114 1.46 17.78 -24.86
N LYS A 115 2.25 18.82 -24.63
CA LYS A 115 3.69 18.69 -24.37
C LYS A 115 3.99 17.97 -23.05
N ASP A 116 3.23 18.30 -22.01
CA ASP A 116 3.53 17.84 -20.64
C ASP A 116 3.00 16.42 -20.36
N TYR A 117 1.87 16.04 -20.98
CA TYR A 117 1.13 14.82 -20.62
C TYR A 117 0.98 13.75 -21.71
N VAL A 118 1.22 14.05 -22.98
CA VAL A 118 1.14 13.00 -24.02
C VAL A 118 2.22 11.94 -23.79
N ASN A 119 1.84 10.67 -24.01
CA ASN A 119 2.65 9.48 -23.73
C ASN A 119 2.98 9.27 -22.24
N LYS A 120 2.35 10.02 -21.33
CA LYS A 120 2.40 9.69 -19.91
C LYS A 120 1.40 8.58 -19.61
N ASP A 121 1.84 7.67 -18.74
CA ASP A 121 0.98 6.62 -18.22
C ASP A 121 0.26 7.12 -16.97
N VAL A 122 -1.01 6.77 -16.87
CA VAL A 122 -1.92 7.15 -15.81
C VAL A 122 -2.71 5.94 -15.34
N ILE A 123 -3.16 5.99 -14.10
CA ILE A 123 -4.11 5.02 -13.55
C ILE A 123 -5.44 5.70 -13.28
N PHE A 124 -6.50 4.89 -13.30
CA PHE A 124 -7.81 5.36 -12.88
C PHE A 124 -7.83 5.56 -11.36
N THR A 125 -8.37 6.69 -10.90
CA THR A 125 -8.29 7.13 -9.50
C THR A 125 -8.88 6.14 -8.49
N THR A 126 -9.84 5.30 -8.89
CA THR A 126 -10.39 4.29 -7.97
C THR A 126 -9.49 3.06 -7.82
N SER A 127 -8.51 2.85 -8.70
CA SER A 127 -7.71 1.62 -8.73
C SER A 127 -6.98 1.35 -7.42
N ALA A 128 -6.44 2.39 -6.75
CA ALA A 128 -5.76 2.22 -5.46
C ALA A 128 -6.72 1.67 -4.38
N LEU A 129 -7.90 2.28 -4.24
CA LEU A 129 -8.92 1.87 -3.27
C LEU A 129 -9.54 0.50 -3.61
N GLU A 130 -9.64 0.16 -4.89
CA GLU A 130 -10.11 -1.16 -5.31
C GLU A 130 -9.09 -2.26 -4.97
N LEU A 131 -7.78 -2.02 -5.15
CA LEU A 131 -6.71 -2.96 -4.80
C LEU A 131 -6.59 -3.24 -3.30
N GLU A 132 -6.96 -2.27 -2.46
CA GLU A 132 -6.99 -2.40 -1.00
C GLU A 132 -8.16 -3.24 -0.49
N LYS A 133 -9.15 -3.58 -1.33
CA LYS A 133 -10.24 -4.47 -0.94
C LYS A 133 -9.68 -5.87 -0.63
N ILE A 134 -9.96 -6.36 0.58
CA ILE A 134 -9.57 -7.69 1.01
C ILE A 134 -10.83 -8.57 1.09
N LYS A 135 -10.79 -9.71 0.39
CA LYS A 135 -11.76 -10.79 0.55
C LYS A 135 -11.35 -11.65 1.74
N GLU A 136 -12.25 -11.79 2.71
CA GLU A 136 -12.09 -12.74 3.81
C GLU A 136 -12.95 -13.97 3.57
N THR A 137 -12.31 -15.14 3.52
CA THR A 137 -13.00 -16.43 3.43
C THR A 137 -12.94 -17.12 4.79
N LYS A 138 -14.11 -17.31 5.41
CA LYS A 138 -14.22 -18.02 6.68
C LYS A 138 -14.22 -19.52 6.43
N LEU A 139 -13.12 -20.20 6.75
CA LEU A 139 -13.08 -21.66 6.76
C LEU A 139 -13.56 -22.14 8.13
N HIS A 140 -14.62 -22.96 8.13
CA HIS A 140 -15.03 -23.67 9.34
C HIS A 140 -14.23 -24.96 9.43
N ASP A 141 -13.20 -24.98 10.27
CA ASP A 141 -12.58 -26.24 10.68
C ASP A 141 -13.42 -26.89 11.81
N LYS A 142 -13.61 -28.20 11.74
CA LYS A 142 -14.37 -28.98 12.74
C LYS A 142 -13.67 -29.01 14.12
N LYS A 143 -12.46 -28.47 14.23
CA LYS A 143 -11.60 -28.46 15.42
C LYS A 143 -11.52 -27.13 16.19
N ASN A 144 -12.44 -26.19 15.96
CA ASN A 144 -12.54 -24.90 16.68
C ASN A 144 -11.41 -23.88 16.42
N ASP A 145 -10.43 -24.17 15.57
CA ASP A 145 -9.51 -23.16 15.07
C ASP A 145 -10.16 -22.44 13.87
N LYS A 146 -10.61 -21.20 14.09
CA LYS A 146 -11.07 -20.32 13.02
C LYS A 146 -9.86 -19.89 12.19
N ILE A 147 -9.70 -20.50 11.01
CA ILE A 147 -8.74 -20.04 10.01
C ILE A 147 -9.54 -19.17 9.03
N SER A 148 -9.32 -17.86 9.05
CA SER A 148 -9.74 -17.00 7.95
C SER A 148 -8.59 -16.85 6.96
N GLU A 149 -8.87 -17.09 5.68
CA GLU A 149 -7.94 -16.80 4.60
C GLU A 149 -8.32 -15.44 4.00
N CYS A 150 -7.35 -14.54 3.91
CA CYS A 150 -7.52 -13.21 3.36
C CYS A 150 -6.79 -13.11 2.02
N ASN A 151 -7.51 -12.80 0.95
CA ASN A 151 -6.97 -12.61 -0.39
C ASN A 151 -7.33 -11.20 -0.90
N SER A 152 -6.41 -10.53 -1.60
CA SER A 152 -6.72 -9.24 -2.24
C SER A 152 -7.76 -9.42 -3.33
N LEU A 153 -8.64 -8.44 -3.47
CA LEU A 153 -9.68 -8.43 -4.47
C LEU A 153 -9.30 -7.58 -5.67
N LEU A 154 -8.97 -8.23 -6.79
CA LEU A 154 -8.67 -7.55 -8.05
C LEU A 154 -9.93 -7.27 -8.89
N ASN A 155 -10.98 -6.72 -8.25
CA ASN A 155 -12.23 -6.39 -8.94
C ASN A 155 -12.31 -4.91 -9.30
N PHE A 156 -12.87 -4.60 -10.48
CA PHE A 156 -13.11 -3.23 -10.96
C PHE A 156 -11.85 -2.35 -11.06
N VAL A 157 -10.67 -2.96 -11.04
CA VAL A 157 -9.40 -2.28 -11.24
C VAL A 157 -9.20 -2.05 -12.73
N ALA A 158 -9.08 -0.77 -13.13
CA ALA A 158 -8.80 -0.42 -14.51
C ALA A 158 -7.31 -0.68 -14.82
N PRO A 159 -6.97 -1.21 -16.02
CA PRO A 159 -5.59 -1.33 -16.44
C PRO A 159 -4.94 0.06 -16.55
N PRO A 160 -3.60 0.14 -16.50
CA PRO A 160 -2.89 1.38 -16.81
C PRO A 160 -3.26 1.90 -18.20
N LEU A 161 -3.38 3.21 -18.29
CA LEU A 161 -3.82 3.95 -19.46
C LEU A 161 -2.67 4.83 -19.92
N GLN A 162 -2.55 5.02 -21.23
CA GLN A 162 -1.59 5.97 -21.78
C GLN A 162 -2.32 7.13 -22.45
N ILE A 163 -1.96 8.36 -22.09
CA ILE A 163 -2.53 9.57 -22.69
C ILE A 163 -2.01 9.71 -24.13
N ILE A 164 -2.93 9.86 -25.09
CA ILE A 164 -2.61 10.03 -26.52
C ILE A 164 -3.02 11.39 -27.08
N ASP A 165 -4.02 12.05 -26.50
CA ASP A 165 -4.47 13.39 -26.94
C ASP A 165 -5.16 14.12 -25.78
N VAL A 166 -5.23 15.45 -25.88
CA VAL A 166 -5.91 16.33 -24.93
C VAL A 166 -7.00 17.10 -25.66
N LYS A 167 -8.23 17.02 -25.13
CA LYS A 167 -9.38 17.79 -25.59
C LYS A 167 -9.85 18.71 -24.49
N LEU A 168 -9.97 20.00 -24.80
CA LEU A 168 -10.60 20.97 -23.91
C LEU A 168 -12.07 21.06 -24.28
N GLN A 169 -12.93 21.16 -23.28
CA GLN A 169 -14.33 21.42 -23.55
C GLN A 169 -14.47 22.84 -24.10
N GLU A 170 -15.03 22.95 -25.31
CA GLU A 170 -15.46 24.25 -25.83
C GLU A 170 -16.62 24.74 -24.96
N ASP A 171 -16.59 26.01 -24.55
CA ASP A 171 -17.66 26.68 -23.80
C ASP A 171 -18.91 26.83 -24.67
N LYS A 172 -19.59 25.72 -24.92
CA LYS A 172 -20.96 25.74 -25.41
C LYS A 172 -21.82 26.06 -24.19
N HIS A 173 -22.23 27.32 -24.06
CA HIS A 173 -23.16 27.81 -23.04
C HIS A 173 -24.52 27.08 -23.02
N ILE A 174 -24.78 26.21 -24.00
CA ILE A 174 -26.04 25.51 -24.18
C ILE A 174 -26.27 24.55 -23.01
N GLY A 175 -27.22 24.90 -22.13
CA GLY A 175 -27.68 24.04 -21.03
C GLY A 175 -26.88 24.09 -19.74
N LYS A 176 -25.83 24.94 -19.65
CA LYS A 176 -25.10 25.20 -18.38
C LYS A 176 -25.97 25.92 -17.35
N PHE A 177 -26.80 26.85 -17.81
CA PHE A 177 -27.67 27.67 -16.96
C PHE A 177 -29.15 27.45 -17.29
N ASP A 178 -30.01 27.56 -16.28
CA ASP A 178 -31.45 27.67 -16.47
C ASP A 178 -31.80 29.03 -17.11
N SER A 179 -32.51 29.02 -18.24
CA SER A 179 -32.85 30.22 -19.00
C SER A 179 -33.75 31.22 -18.28
N LYS A 180 -34.47 30.80 -17.22
CA LYS A 180 -35.33 31.68 -16.42
C LYS A 180 -34.74 32.05 -15.07
N SER A 181 -34.05 31.13 -14.39
CA SER A 181 -33.49 31.43 -13.06
C SER A 181 -32.04 31.89 -13.09
N GLY A 182 -31.30 31.62 -14.18
CA GLY A 182 -29.86 31.85 -14.23
C GLY A 182 -29.04 30.90 -13.34
N ASP A 183 -29.69 29.93 -12.67
CA ASP A 183 -29.02 28.95 -11.81
C ASP A 183 -28.19 27.97 -12.65
N ILE A 184 -27.04 27.52 -12.13
CA ILE A 184 -26.21 26.51 -12.78
C ILE A 184 -26.94 25.17 -12.76
N LYS A 185 -27.33 24.71 -13.95
CA LYS A 185 -28.04 23.47 -14.20
C LYS A 185 -27.10 22.29 -14.41
N ARG A 186 -25.96 22.52 -15.09
CA ARG A 186 -24.99 21.46 -15.43
C ARG A 186 -23.57 21.89 -15.15
N ILE A 187 -22.81 21.00 -14.53
CA ILE A 187 -21.38 21.14 -14.26
C ILE A 187 -20.67 20.01 -15.02
N HIS A 188 -19.73 20.38 -15.88
CA HIS A 188 -18.93 19.46 -16.69
C HIS A 188 -17.43 19.65 -16.40
N ALA A 189 -16.64 18.62 -16.65
CA ALA A 189 -15.19 18.70 -16.59
C ALA A 189 -14.65 19.57 -17.74
N GLU A 190 -13.63 20.38 -17.49
CA GLU A 190 -13.08 21.28 -18.52
C GLU A 190 -12.05 20.59 -19.43
N ILE A 191 -11.36 19.59 -18.90
CA ILE A 191 -10.22 18.94 -19.54
C ILE A 191 -10.52 17.45 -19.68
N PHE A 192 -10.38 16.94 -20.90
CA PHE A 192 -10.52 15.52 -21.20
C PHE A 192 -9.24 14.98 -21.82
N PHE A 193 -8.78 13.84 -21.33
CA PHE A 193 -7.70 13.08 -21.94
C PHE A 193 -8.28 11.95 -22.77
N LYS A 194 -7.82 11.86 -24.02
CA LYS A 194 -7.99 10.65 -24.81
C LYS A 194 -6.88 9.69 -24.40
N CYS A 195 -7.26 8.53 -23.89
CA CYS A 195 -6.35 7.51 -23.42
C CYS A 195 -6.50 6.23 -24.24
N ARG A 196 -5.42 5.47 -24.35
CA ARG A 196 -5.44 4.10 -24.89
C ARG A 196 -5.07 3.09 -23.82
N TYR A 197 -5.68 1.91 -23.88
CA TYR A 197 -5.32 0.76 -23.06
C TYR A 197 -5.57 -0.52 -23.85
N TYR A 198 -4.94 -1.61 -23.42
CA TYR A 198 -5.15 -2.92 -24.02
C TYR A 198 -6.38 -3.58 -23.39
N ASN A 199 -7.40 -3.85 -24.19
CA ASN A 199 -8.58 -4.58 -23.77
C ASN A 199 -8.35 -6.08 -24.00
N ALA A 200 -7.96 -6.80 -22.94
CA ALA A 200 -7.73 -8.24 -22.95
C ALA A 200 -8.96 -9.08 -23.37
N LEU A 201 -10.19 -8.67 -23.02
CA LEU A 201 -11.40 -9.39 -23.42
C LEU A 201 -11.63 -9.33 -24.93
N ALA A 202 -11.35 -8.18 -25.55
CA ALA A 202 -11.54 -7.94 -26.98
C ALA A 202 -10.26 -8.14 -27.81
N ASP A 203 -9.15 -8.51 -27.17
CA ASP A 203 -7.80 -8.66 -27.74
C ASP A 203 -7.39 -7.49 -28.65
N LYS A 204 -7.60 -6.25 -28.19
CA LYS A 204 -7.28 -5.06 -28.99
C LYS A 204 -6.98 -3.83 -28.15
N TRP A 205 -6.24 -2.89 -28.74
CA TRP A 205 -6.12 -1.53 -28.21
C TRP A 205 -7.46 -0.81 -28.29
N THR A 206 -7.91 -0.30 -27.15
CA THR A 206 -9.15 0.48 -27.03
C THR A 206 -8.81 1.89 -26.62
N GLU A 207 -9.49 2.86 -27.22
CA GLU A 207 -9.37 4.27 -26.88
C GLU A 207 -10.60 4.73 -26.10
N VAL A 208 -10.40 5.61 -25.13
CA VAL A 208 -11.48 6.19 -24.31
C VAL A 208 -11.17 7.66 -24.04
N LEU A 209 -12.21 8.49 -23.99
CA LEU A 209 -12.10 9.90 -23.62
C LEU A 209 -12.63 10.07 -22.20
N LEU A 210 -11.77 10.48 -21.26
CA LEU A 210 -12.11 10.59 -19.85
C LEU A 210 -11.72 11.97 -19.30
N PRO A 211 -12.45 12.50 -18.32
CA PRO A 211 -12.06 13.71 -17.60
C PRO A 211 -10.71 13.58 -16.91
N ASN A 212 -10.01 14.70 -16.80
CA ASN A 212 -8.78 14.88 -16.04
C ASN A 212 -8.87 14.37 -14.59
N GLU A 213 -10.02 14.54 -13.96
CA GLU A 213 -10.30 14.15 -12.58
C GLU A 213 -10.36 12.62 -12.38
N CYS A 214 -10.40 11.83 -13.46
CA CYS A 214 -10.42 10.38 -13.40
C CYS A 214 -9.03 9.74 -13.24
N PHE A 215 -7.96 10.55 -13.21
CA PHE A 215 -6.60 10.05 -13.36
C PHE A 215 -5.67 10.37 -12.19
N GLU A 216 -4.69 9.50 -12.01
CA GLU A 216 -3.47 9.75 -11.26
C GLU A 216 -2.26 9.43 -12.13
N LEU A 217 -1.23 10.27 -12.09
CA LEU A 217 -0.02 10.07 -12.88
C LEU A 217 0.81 8.92 -12.32
N LEU A 218 1.18 7.98 -13.18
CA LEU A 218 2.19 7.00 -12.82
C LEU A 218 3.57 7.63 -12.88
N LYS A 219 4.35 7.44 -11.82
CA LYS A 219 5.74 7.88 -11.78
C LYS A 219 6.56 6.93 -12.66
N ASN A 220 7.47 7.50 -13.46
CA ASN A 220 8.49 6.69 -14.12
C ASN A 220 9.52 6.29 -13.06
N VAL A 221 9.65 4.99 -12.83
CA VAL A 221 10.52 4.40 -11.79
C VAL A 221 11.63 3.53 -12.39
N GLU A 222 11.92 3.65 -13.69
CA GLU A 222 12.90 2.79 -14.36
C GLU A 222 14.28 2.87 -13.71
N THR A 223 14.72 4.07 -13.32
CA THR A 223 16.05 4.29 -12.74
C THR A 223 16.14 3.63 -11.36
N GLU A 224 15.10 3.78 -10.54
CA GLU A 224 14.98 3.20 -9.22
C GLU A 224 14.94 1.67 -9.29
N LEU A 225 14.18 1.11 -10.25
CA LEU A 225 14.14 -0.34 -10.48
C LEU A 225 15.51 -0.92 -10.84
N ARG A 226 16.28 -0.21 -11.70
CA ARG A 226 17.65 -0.61 -12.05
C ARG A 226 18.58 -0.56 -10.83
N SER A 227 18.51 0.51 -10.03
CA SER A 227 19.29 0.62 -8.79
C SER A 227 18.99 -0.53 -7.83
N ILE A 228 17.71 -0.82 -7.60
CA ILE A 228 17.27 -1.89 -6.69
C ILE A 228 17.79 -3.27 -7.17
N ASP A 229 17.72 -3.57 -8.46
CA ASP A 229 18.25 -4.82 -9.02
C ASP A 229 19.77 -4.92 -8.86
N GLU A 230 20.51 -3.82 -9.08
CA GLU A 230 21.96 -3.77 -8.84
C GLU A 230 22.31 -3.98 -7.37
N ASP A 231 21.63 -3.29 -6.46
CA ASP A 231 21.86 -3.37 -5.01
C ASP A 231 21.53 -4.77 -4.49
N LYS A 232 20.45 -5.39 -4.98
CA LYS A 232 20.12 -6.79 -4.69
C LYS A 232 21.22 -7.74 -5.12
N ARG A 233 21.76 -7.60 -6.34
CA ARG A 233 22.85 -8.47 -6.85
C ARG A 233 24.14 -8.33 -6.04
N LYS A 234 24.41 -7.14 -5.53
CA LYS A 234 25.54 -6.87 -4.62
C LYS A 234 25.28 -7.37 -3.19
N GLY A 235 24.05 -7.80 -2.88
CA GLY A 235 23.66 -8.24 -1.54
C GLY A 235 23.57 -7.09 -0.53
N PHE A 236 23.25 -5.89 -1.01
CA PHE A 236 23.06 -4.71 -0.18
C PHE A 236 21.71 -4.75 0.54
N TYR A 237 21.61 -3.95 1.60
CA TYR A 237 20.42 -3.80 2.41
C TYR A 237 19.95 -2.35 2.35
N LEU A 238 18.65 -2.14 2.56
CA LEU A 238 18.10 -0.81 2.77
C LEU A 238 18.00 -0.54 4.26
N TYR A 239 18.50 0.62 4.66
CA TYR A 239 18.38 1.10 6.02
C TYR A 239 17.26 2.12 6.07
N ASP A 240 16.19 1.76 6.78
CA ASP A 240 14.98 2.56 6.87
C ASP A 240 14.99 3.37 8.18
N TYR A 241 15.09 4.70 8.02
CA TYR A 241 15.04 5.67 9.10
C TYR A 241 13.61 6.09 9.47
N THR A 242 12.60 5.65 8.72
CA THR A 242 11.22 6.07 8.96
C THR A 242 10.65 5.33 10.15
N GLN A 243 10.45 6.09 11.24
CA GLN A 243 9.70 5.61 12.39
C GLN A 243 8.27 5.33 11.96
N ASP A 244 7.72 4.19 12.39
CA ASP A 244 6.28 4.03 12.39
C ASP A 244 5.70 5.05 13.39
N LYS A 245 5.14 6.15 12.88
CA LYS A 245 4.66 7.31 13.68
C LYS A 245 3.62 6.95 14.76
N LYS A 246 3.13 5.71 14.77
CA LYS A 246 2.21 5.16 15.78
C LYS A 246 2.91 4.51 16.97
N TYR A 247 4.25 4.51 17.04
CA TYR A 247 4.99 3.78 18.04
C TYR A 247 5.28 4.60 19.31
N ASP A 248 5.20 3.93 20.46
CA ASP A 248 5.43 4.48 21.79
C ASP A 248 6.87 5.06 21.90
N PRO A 249 7.02 6.40 22.08
CA PRO A 249 8.32 7.05 22.12
C PRO A 249 9.19 6.64 23.31
N SER A 250 8.64 5.92 24.30
CA SER A 250 9.40 5.34 25.42
C SER A 250 10.20 4.08 25.03
N LYS A 251 9.88 3.46 23.89
CA LYS A 251 10.57 2.29 23.34
C LYS A 251 11.28 2.68 22.04
N LYS A 252 12.43 3.34 22.14
CA LYS A 252 13.26 3.71 20.99
C LYS A 252 13.85 2.45 20.31
N GLU A 253 13.07 1.78 19.48
CA GLU A 253 13.59 0.91 18.42
C GLU A 253 13.47 1.70 17.11
N ALA A 254 14.56 2.35 16.72
CA ALA A 254 14.49 3.45 15.75
C ALA A 254 14.63 3.01 14.29
N ASN A 255 15.14 1.82 14.01
CA ASN A 255 15.68 1.50 12.69
C ASN A 255 15.29 0.09 12.23
N SER A 256 15.01 -0.03 10.94
CA SER A 256 14.78 -1.30 10.25
C SER A 256 15.90 -1.52 9.24
N LEU A 257 16.45 -2.73 9.23
CA LEU A 257 17.43 -3.15 8.23
C LEU A 257 16.78 -4.17 7.31
N LEU A 258 16.58 -3.77 6.05
CA LEU A 258 15.73 -4.45 5.11
C LEU A 258 16.57 -5.16 4.05
N GLU A 259 16.48 -6.49 4.02
CA GLU A 259 17.03 -7.28 2.93
C GLU A 259 16.20 -7.08 1.66
N ILE A 260 16.87 -6.74 0.57
CA ILE A 260 16.21 -6.46 -0.72
C ILE A 260 15.74 -7.78 -1.34
N GLY A 261 14.42 -7.93 -1.45
CA GLY A 261 13.78 -9.12 -2.03
C GLY A 261 13.35 -8.90 -3.49
N ASP A 262 12.23 -9.49 -3.87
CA ASP A 262 11.69 -9.41 -5.22
C ASP A 262 10.80 -8.16 -5.42
N VAL A 263 10.83 -7.63 -6.63
CA VAL A 263 9.93 -6.55 -7.06
C VAL A 263 8.69 -7.16 -7.69
N THR A 264 7.52 -6.74 -7.21
CA THR A 264 6.21 -7.13 -7.76
C THR A 264 5.60 -5.94 -8.48
N TYR A 265 5.03 -6.17 -9.67
CA TYR A 265 4.25 -5.17 -10.40
C TYR A 265 2.75 -5.38 -10.16
N VAL A 266 2.04 -4.32 -9.75
CA VAL A 266 0.60 -4.33 -9.47
C VAL A 266 -0.05 -3.09 -10.07
N ASN A 267 -0.75 -3.28 -11.18
CA ASN A 267 -1.59 -2.27 -11.84
C ASN A 267 -0.93 -0.88 -12.03
N GLY A 268 0.29 -0.86 -12.57
CA GLY A 268 1.04 0.37 -12.82
C GLY A 268 1.99 0.77 -11.67
N ASN A 269 1.82 0.18 -10.49
CA ASN A 269 2.70 0.40 -9.35
C ASN A 269 3.70 -0.74 -9.19
N TYR A 270 4.87 -0.43 -8.65
CA TYR A 270 5.88 -1.42 -8.30
C TYR A 270 6.03 -1.47 -6.78
N LEU A 271 6.11 -2.69 -6.25
CA LEU A 271 6.24 -2.98 -4.83
C LEU A 271 7.54 -3.74 -4.60
N LEU A 272 8.34 -3.31 -3.63
CA LEU A 272 9.53 -4.03 -3.21
C LEU A 272 9.21 -4.89 -1.99
N ASN A 273 9.32 -6.22 -2.13
CA ASN A 273 9.29 -7.11 -0.99
C ASN A 273 10.63 -7.07 -0.28
N THR A 274 10.62 -6.85 1.02
CA THR A 274 11.82 -6.80 1.85
C THR A 274 11.64 -7.65 3.10
N TYR A 275 12.76 -8.15 3.64
CA TYR A 275 12.75 -8.84 4.93
C TYR A 275 13.48 -7.98 5.96
N ASP A 276 12.77 -7.58 7.00
CA ASP A 276 13.36 -6.85 8.12
C ASP A 276 14.19 -7.82 8.97
N LEU A 277 15.50 -7.66 8.94
CA LEU A 277 16.43 -8.54 9.64
C LEU A 277 16.32 -8.39 11.17
N ILE A 278 16.01 -7.19 11.66
CA ILE A 278 15.94 -6.86 13.08
C ILE A 278 14.64 -7.41 13.68
N HIS A 279 13.51 -7.07 13.08
CA HIS A 279 12.19 -7.47 13.56
C HIS A 279 11.77 -8.86 13.08
N GLN A 280 12.46 -9.41 12.09
CA GLN A 280 12.21 -10.73 11.49
C GLN A 280 10.80 -10.87 10.92
N GLU A 281 10.39 -9.86 10.16
CA GLU A 281 9.09 -9.74 9.51
C GLU A 281 9.26 -9.30 8.06
N TRP A 282 8.31 -9.67 7.20
CA TRP A 282 8.27 -9.20 5.83
C TRP A 282 7.63 -7.82 5.79
N LYS A 283 8.22 -6.92 5.00
CA LYS A 283 7.70 -5.58 4.72
C LYS A 283 7.61 -5.37 3.22
N VAL A 284 6.55 -4.70 2.79
CA VAL A 284 6.34 -4.35 1.39
C VAL A 284 6.40 -2.82 1.28
N LEU A 285 7.28 -2.33 0.41
CA LEU A 285 7.50 -0.90 0.19
C LEU A 285 6.98 -0.50 -1.19
N ASN A 286 6.37 0.67 -1.32
CA ASN A 286 5.99 1.24 -2.62
C ASN A 286 7.23 1.81 -3.33
N ILE A 287 7.30 1.67 -4.65
CA ILE A 287 8.32 2.32 -5.50
C ILE A 287 7.65 3.47 -6.28
N PRO A 288 8.22 4.70 -6.29
CA PRO A 288 9.50 5.07 -5.68
C PRO A 288 9.43 5.04 -4.15
N LEU A 289 10.54 4.65 -3.53
CA LEU A 289 10.64 4.51 -2.08
C LEU A 289 10.34 5.85 -1.41
N GLU A 290 9.37 5.86 -0.50
CA GLU A 290 9.03 7.04 0.28
C GLU A 290 9.83 7.06 1.57
N GLY A 291 10.53 8.16 1.86
CA GLY A 291 11.33 8.33 3.08
C GLY A 291 12.82 8.45 2.82
N ILE A 292 13.58 8.60 3.90
CA ILE A 292 15.05 8.58 3.87
C ILE A 292 15.44 7.11 4.01
N MET A 293 16.04 6.55 2.97
CA MET A 293 16.59 5.20 2.98
C MET A 293 18.02 5.25 2.47
N ASP A 294 18.94 4.64 3.23
CA ASP A 294 20.33 4.50 2.82
C ASP A 294 20.61 3.06 2.38
N VAL A 295 21.47 2.91 1.38
CA VAL A 295 21.92 1.59 0.93
C VAL A 295 23.18 1.22 1.72
N LYS A 296 23.16 0.05 2.35
CA LYS A 296 24.26 -0.46 3.19
C LYS A 296 24.82 -1.75 2.63
N PRO A 297 26.14 -1.86 2.43
CA PRO A 297 26.76 -3.10 2.01
C PRO A 297 26.73 -4.14 3.13
N LYS A 298 26.73 -5.41 2.74
CA LYS A 298 26.67 -6.55 3.66
C LYS A 298 27.81 -6.54 4.67
N GLU A 299 28.98 -6.08 4.25
CA GLU A 299 30.21 -6.03 5.03
C GLU A 299 30.14 -4.99 6.15
N GLU A 300 29.35 -3.92 5.98
CA GLU A 300 29.10 -2.94 7.06
C GLU A 300 28.17 -3.50 8.13
N ILE A 301 27.23 -4.37 7.72
CA ILE A 301 26.17 -4.92 8.58
C ILE A 301 26.67 -6.07 9.44
N TYR A 302 27.34 -7.04 8.80
CA TYR A 302 27.80 -8.24 9.50
C TYR A 302 29.22 -8.03 9.97
N PHE A 303 29.38 -7.81 11.27
CA PHE A 303 30.70 -7.77 11.87
C PHE A 303 31.37 -9.15 11.74
N SER A 304 32.67 -9.16 11.43
CA SER A 304 33.43 -10.39 11.18
C SER A 304 33.53 -11.31 12.40
N GLU A 305 33.39 -10.76 13.61
CA GLU A 305 33.41 -11.55 14.84
C GLU A 305 32.08 -12.30 15.01
N VAL A 306 32.13 -13.61 14.75
CA VAL A 306 31.05 -14.56 15.03
C VAL A 306 31.52 -15.47 16.15
N TYR A 307 30.73 -15.54 17.22
CA TYR A 307 31.05 -16.33 18.40
C TYR A 307 30.11 -17.53 18.53
N PRO A 308 30.65 -18.74 18.68
CA PRO A 308 31.04 -19.60 17.58
C PRO A 308 29.85 -20.30 16.91
N ASN A 309 30.14 -20.91 15.76
CA ASN A 309 29.26 -21.81 15.04
C ASN A 309 29.20 -23.17 15.76
N PHE A 310 28.34 -23.31 16.77
CA PHE A 310 28.10 -24.56 17.50
C PHE A 310 27.35 -25.57 16.61
N ASN A 311 28.04 -26.07 15.58
CA ASN A 311 27.61 -27.19 14.73
C ASN A 311 27.72 -28.54 15.48
N PHE A 312 27.28 -28.59 16.75
CA PHE A 312 27.18 -29.85 17.48
C PHE A 312 26.11 -30.72 16.81
N ARG A 313 26.51 -31.88 16.29
CA ARG A 313 25.57 -32.94 15.90
C ARG A 313 24.82 -33.42 17.15
N LYS A 314 23.65 -34.03 16.96
CA LYS A 314 22.87 -34.60 18.06
C LYS A 314 23.72 -35.68 18.75
N GLY A 315 24.20 -35.40 19.96
CA GLY A 315 25.07 -36.29 20.74
C GLY A 315 26.49 -35.78 20.98
N ASP A 316 26.92 -34.72 20.30
CA ASP A 316 28.23 -34.10 20.54
C ASP A 316 28.23 -33.37 21.89
N LYS A 317 29.20 -33.70 22.75
CA LYS A 317 29.52 -32.90 23.94
C LYS A 317 30.62 -31.93 23.56
N ALA A 318 30.44 -30.64 23.80
CA ALA A 318 31.53 -29.68 23.64
C ALA A 318 32.68 -30.07 24.58
N SER A 319 33.88 -30.25 24.04
CA SER A 319 35.06 -30.69 24.80
C SER A 319 35.45 -29.73 25.92
N GLU A 320 35.05 -28.45 25.82
CA GLU A 320 35.45 -27.36 26.71
C GLU A 320 34.27 -26.40 27.01
N VAL A 321 33.18 -26.91 27.59
CA VAL A 321 31.96 -26.12 27.91
C VAL A 321 32.26 -24.84 28.71
N GLU A 322 33.13 -24.92 29.73
CA GLU A 322 33.48 -23.78 30.58
C GLU A 322 34.24 -22.69 29.81
N LYS A 323 35.15 -23.08 28.92
CA LYS A 323 35.90 -22.14 28.08
C LYS A 323 34.96 -21.43 27.11
N LEU A 324 34.07 -22.17 26.46
CA LEU A 324 33.07 -21.63 25.53
C LEU A 324 32.09 -20.68 26.24
N LEU A 325 31.77 -20.95 27.50
CA LEU A 325 30.95 -20.05 28.31
C LEU A 325 31.71 -18.75 28.62
N ASN A 326 32.97 -18.83 29.07
CA ASN A 326 33.78 -17.66 29.39
C ASN A 326 34.02 -16.77 28.17
N GLU A 327 34.32 -17.39 27.03
CA GLU A 327 34.48 -16.69 25.77
C GLU A 327 33.14 -16.07 25.28
N LEU A 328 31.98 -16.70 25.56
CA LEU A 328 30.66 -16.09 25.28
C LEU A 328 30.41 -14.88 26.16
N VAL A 329 30.72 -14.98 27.46
CA VAL A 329 30.60 -13.87 28.40
C VAL A 329 31.45 -12.71 27.92
N ALA A 330 32.71 -12.93 27.58
CA ALA A 330 33.58 -11.89 27.04
C ALA A 330 33.04 -11.27 25.73
N PHE A 331 32.46 -12.08 24.85
CA PHE A 331 31.85 -11.60 23.61
C PHE A 331 30.59 -10.74 23.87
N VAL A 332 29.70 -11.18 24.76
CA VAL A 332 28.48 -10.45 25.13
C VAL A 332 28.83 -9.19 25.93
N ASP A 333 29.82 -9.21 26.80
CA ASP A 333 30.27 -8.01 27.53
C ASP A 333 30.87 -6.96 26.57
N LYS A 334 31.49 -7.40 25.47
CA LYS A 334 32.04 -6.51 24.44
C LYS A 334 30.99 -5.92 23.50
N PHE A 335 29.90 -6.64 23.20
CA PHE A 335 28.94 -6.29 22.13
C PHE A 335 27.46 -6.33 22.53
N GLY A 336 27.16 -6.55 23.80
CA GLY A 336 25.80 -6.67 24.32
C GLY A 336 25.22 -5.35 24.82
N ASP A 337 25.87 -4.22 24.53
CA ASP A 337 25.39 -2.90 24.93
C ASP A 337 24.09 -2.49 24.20
N GLU A 338 23.58 -1.31 24.54
CA GLU A 338 22.34 -0.78 23.93
C GLU A 338 22.54 -0.29 22.49
N ASP A 339 23.77 -0.11 22.03
CA ASP A 339 24.07 0.42 20.70
C ASP A 339 24.30 -0.70 19.67
N SER A 340 24.45 -1.94 20.14
CA SER A 340 24.72 -3.11 19.31
C SER A 340 23.53 -4.08 19.27
N TYR A 341 23.43 -4.81 18.17
CA TYR A 341 22.43 -5.87 18.01
C TYR A 341 23.12 -7.24 17.93
N LEU A 342 22.65 -8.20 18.71
CA LEU A 342 23.15 -9.58 18.66
C LEU A 342 22.14 -10.50 17.96
N MET A 343 22.52 -11.03 16.80
CA MET A 343 21.78 -12.10 16.14
C MET A 343 22.17 -13.46 16.73
N VAL A 344 21.22 -14.06 17.45
CA VAL A 344 21.35 -15.35 18.12
C VAL A 344 20.64 -16.42 17.30
N THR A 345 21.35 -17.50 16.97
CA THR A 345 20.76 -18.74 16.45
C THR A 345 20.66 -19.75 17.59
N TYR A 346 19.51 -20.40 17.79
CA TYR A 346 19.29 -21.33 18.91
C TYR A 346 18.25 -22.41 18.58
N LEU A 347 18.20 -23.47 19.39
CA LEU A 347 17.13 -24.48 19.35
C LEU A 347 15.95 -24.06 20.22
N ASN A 348 14.75 -24.03 19.64
CA ASN A 348 13.53 -23.73 20.39
C ASN A 348 13.04 -24.95 21.21
N GLY A 349 11.88 -24.83 21.86
CA GLY A 349 11.28 -25.91 22.65
C GLY A 349 10.89 -27.16 21.84
N SER A 350 10.85 -27.06 20.50
CA SER A 350 10.56 -28.15 19.57
C SER A 350 11.79 -28.62 18.80
N ASP A 351 12.99 -28.31 19.30
CA ASP A 351 14.29 -28.62 18.68
C ASP A 351 14.45 -28.12 17.23
N LYS A 352 13.72 -27.07 16.84
CA LYS A 352 13.91 -26.39 15.56
C LYS A 352 14.91 -25.25 15.73
N ILE A 353 15.79 -25.10 14.73
CA ILE A 353 16.74 -23.99 14.68
C ILE A 353 15.98 -22.71 14.35
N VAL A 354 16.16 -21.69 15.18
CA VAL A 354 15.50 -20.39 15.05
C VAL A 354 16.53 -19.28 15.28
N ARG A 355 16.39 -18.16 14.56
CA ARG A 355 17.20 -16.95 14.78
C ARG A 355 16.40 -15.90 15.54
N ARG A 356 17.05 -15.08 16.35
CA ARG A 356 16.48 -13.89 17.02
C ARG A 356 17.51 -12.78 17.04
N VAL A 357 17.06 -11.53 16.98
CA VAL A 357 17.91 -10.36 17.19
C VAL A 357 17.61 -9.81 18.58
N LEU A 358 18.67 -9.59 19.35
CA LEU A 358 18.62 -9.07 20.71
C LEU A 358 19.29 -7.70 20.78
N LYS A 359 18.78 -6.84 21.66
CA LYS A 359 19.37 -5.57 22.05
C LYS A 359 19.61 -5.56 23.57
N GLY A 360 20.70 -4.92 24.03
CA GLY A 360 21.02 -4.85 25.47
C GLY A 360 21.18 -6.24 26.09
N ALA A 361 21.97 -7.09 25.44
CA ALA A 361 22.13 -8.48 25.83
C ALA A 361 23.18 -8.65 26.93
N PHE A 362 22.92 -9.53 27.90
CA PHE A 362 23.84 -9.82 29.00
C PHE A 362 23.74 -11.29 29.45
N MET A 363 24.83 -11.81 30.01
CA MET A 363 24.88 -13.18 30.51
C MET A 363 24.46 -13.26 31.98
N VAL A 364 23.60 -14.23 32.31
CA VAL A 364 23.24 -14.61 33.68
C VAL A 364 23.79 -16.00 33.96
N LEU A 365 24.78 -16.06 34.83
CA LEU A 365 25.45 -17.30 35.21
C LEU A 365 24.67 -18.03 36.31
N GLY A 366 24.57 -19.35 36.19
CA GLY A 366 23.92 -20.18 37.20
C GLY A 366 24.68 -20.15 38.53
N ALA A 367 23.97 -19.95 39.64
CA ALA A 367 24.58 -19.88 40.98
C ALA A 367 25.25 -21.20 41.43
N THR A 368 25.01 -22.31 40.75
CA THR A 368 25.61 -23.63 41.03
C THR A 368 26.01 -24.32 39.73
N LYS A 369 26.93 -25.29 39.79
CA LYS A 369 27.33 -26.09 38.61
C LYS A 369 26.18 -26.85 37.92
N LYS A 370 25.02 -26.99 38.58
CA LYS A 370 23.81 -27.61 38.01
C LYS A 370 22.80 -26.59 37.46
N ALA A 371 22.97 -25.31 37.78
CA ALA A 371 22.09 -24.26 37.30
C ALA A 371 22.47 -23.90 35.85
N SER A 372 21.47 -23.80 34.97
CA SER A 372 21.69 -23.44 33.57
C SER A 372 22.13 -21.98 33.44
N ASN A 373 22.99 -21.71 32.46
CA ASN A 373 23.41 -20.36 32.10
C ASN A 373 22.48 -19.80 31.03
N TYR A 374 22.15 -18.51 31.10
CA TYR A 374 21.22 -17.87 30.19
C TYR A 374 21.80 -16.59 29.59
N LEU A 375 21.59 -16.41 28.29
CA LEU A 375 21.73 -15.12 27.62
C LEU A 375 20.39 -14.39 27.73
N HIS A 376 20.38 -13.23 28.36
CA HIS A 376 19.22 -12.35 28.46
C HIS A 376 19.35 -11.21 27.47
N GLY A 377 18.23 -10.70 26.96
CA GLY A 377 18.21 -9.50 26.11
C GLY A 377 16.80 -9.16 25.64
N PHE A 378 16.62 -7.95 25.13
CA PHE A 378 15.36 -7.53 24.54
C PHE A 378 15.23 -8.11 23.14
N CYS A 379 14.23 -8.97 22.91
CA CYS A 379 14.04 -9.66 21.63
C CYS A 379 13.21 -8.79 20.67
N CYS A 380 13.82 -8.23 19.63
CA CYS A 380 13.16 -7.27 18.71
C CYS A 380 11.92 -7.86 18.01
N LYS A 381 11.96 -9.14 17.63
CA LYS A 381 10.79 -9.82 17.03
C LYS A 381 9.60 -9.91 17.98
N LYS A 382 9.86 -10.15 19.27
CA LYS A 382 8.81 -10.37 20.29
C LYS A 382 8.49 -9.12 21.11
N ARG A 383 9.34 -8.09 20.99
CA ARG A 383 9.25 -6.81 21.69
C ARG A 383 9.16 -6.96 23.21
N GLU A 384 9.96 -7.90 23.76
CA GLU A 384 10.01 -8.19 25.19
C GLU A 384 11.36 -8.80 25.60
N MET A 385 11.68 -8.75 26.89
CA MET A 385 12.86 -9.42 27.45
C MET A 385 12.71 -10.95 27.36
N ARG A 386 13.73 -11.62 26.84
CA ARG A 386 13.77 -13.09 26.71
C ARG A 386 15.09 -13.65 27.20
N SER A 387 15.02 -14.89 27.67
CA SER A 387 16.17 -15.66 28.15
C SER A 387 16.40 -16.86 27.23
N PHE A 388 17.65 -17.05 26.83
CA PHE A 388 18.07 -18.12 25.93
C PHE A 388 19.07 -18.99 26.67
N ASN A 389 18.74 -20.27 26.85
CA ASN A 389 19.63 -21.21 27.52
C ASN A 389 20.88 -21.42 26.66
N PHE A 390 22.06 -21.25 27.28
CA PHE A 390 23.37 -21.47 26.69
C PHE A 390 23.48 -22.81 25.95
N ASP A 391 22.98 -23.89 26.53
CA ASP A 391 23.06 -25.24 25.96
C ASP A 391 22.30 -25.39 24.64
N LYS A 392 21.36 -24.46 24.38
CA LYS A 392 20.56 -24.42 23.14
C LYS A 392 21.09 -23.42 22.13
N LEU A 393 22.08 -22.60 22.48
CA LEU A 393 22.69 -21.63 21.57
C LEU A 393 23.49 -22.34 20.47
N ARG A 394 23.36 -21.81 19.25
CA ARG A 394 24.01 -22.33 18.04
C ARG A 394 25.01 -21.35 17.45
N SER A 395 24.74 -20.06 17.55
CA SER A 395 25.72 -19.02 17.29
C SER A 395 25.22 -17.67 17.77
N VAL A 396 26.13 -16.76 18.03
CA VAL A 396 25.87 -15.35 18.29
C VAL A 396 26.73 -14.52 17.34
N ARG A 397 26.11 -13.56 16.64
CA ARG A 397 26.78 -12.67 15.69
C ARG A 397 26.39 -11.23 15.98
N VAL A 398 27.35 -10.31 15.93
CA VAL A 398 27.06 -8.87 16.04
C VAL A 398 26.55 -8.33 14.70
N LEU A 399 25.52 -7.50 14.76
CA LEU A 399 25.06 -6.64 13.68
C LEU A 399 25.43 -5.20 14.05
N LYS A 400 26.10 -4.48 13.15
CA LYS A 400 26.50 -3.08 13.34
C LYS A 400 25.96 -2.25 12.17
N PHE A 401 25.42 -1.06 12.43
CA PHE A 401 24.92 -0.18 11.38
C PHE A 401 24.85 1.28 11.84
#